data_AF-A0A964A2A2-F1
#
_entry.id   AF-A0A964A2A2-F1
#
_cell.length_a   1.000
_cell.length_b   1.000
_cell.length_c   1.000
_cell.angle_alpha   90.00
_cell.angle_beta   90.00
_cell.angle_gamma   90.00
#
_symmetry.space_group_name_H-M   'P 1'
#
loop_
_entity.id
_entity.type
_entity.pdbx_description
1 polymer ?
#
loop_
_entity_poly.entity_id
_entity_poly.type
_entity_poly.pdbx_seq_one_letter_code
_entity_poly.pdbx_strand_id
1 'polypeptide(L)' 'MKEVTVKIPDKRFGFFVELIKQLGLEVTEQPDIPEEHKAIVRERMKKSAQNPDRLLDWDKVKDDFRLD' A
#
# COMPACT_ATOMS: atom_id res chain seq x y z
N MET A 1 -20.25 -14.92 6.73
CA MET A 1 -18.96 -15.63 6.95
C MET A 1 -18.23 -14.94 8.11
N LYS A 2 -17.34 -15.64 8.82
CA LYS A 2 -16.59 -15.09 9.95
C LYS A 2 -15.11 -15.07 9.58
N GLU A 3 -14.46 -13.93 9.79
CA GLU A 3 -13.03 -13.76 9.52
C GLU A 3 -12.26 -13.73 10.85
N VAL A 4 -11.04 -14.25 10.83
CA VAL A 4 -10.16 -14.32 12.01
C VAL A 4 -8.79 -13.77 11.63
N THR A 5 -8.33 -12.74 12.35
CA THR A 5 -6.97 -12.20 12.22
C THR A 5 -6.06 -12.86 13.25
N VAL A 6 -4.94 -13.41 12.81
CA VAL A 6 -3.98 -14.12 13.67
C VAL A 6 -2.63 -13.40 13.64
N LYS A 7 -2.07 -13.09 14.82
CA LYS A 7 -0.69 -12.59 14.94
C LYS A 7 0.27 -13.77 15.00
N ILE A 8 1.17 -13.86 14.01
CA ILE A 8 2.12 -14.97 13.87
C ILE A 8 3.54 -14.39 14.02
N PRO A 9 4.45 -15.04 14.76
CA PRO A 9 5.85 -14.63 14.78
C PRO A 9 6.48 -14.73 13.40
N ASP A 10 7.25 -13.73 12.97
CA ASP A 10 7.84 -13.62 11.63
C ASP A 10 8.56 -14.90 11.17
N LYS A 11 9.34 -15.52 12.08
CA LYS A 11 10.07 -16.77 11.82
C LYS A 11 9.18 -17.95 11.40
N ARG A 12 7.88 -17.88 11.71
CA ARG A 12 6.87 -18.92 11.42
C ARG A 12 5.90 -18.50 10.32
N PHE A 13 6.00 -17.27 9.80
CA PHE A 13 5.06 -16.76 8.81
C PHE A 13 4.98 -17.64 7.56
N GLY A 14 6.13 -18.01 6.98
CA GLY A 14 6.19 -18.86 5.78
C GLY A 14 5.47 -20.21 5.96
N PHE A 15 5.69 -20.89 7.09
CA PHE A 15 5.02 -22.15 7.41
C PHE A 15 3.49 -21.99 7.46
N PHE A 16 3.00 -20.93 8.10
CA PHE A 16 1.55 -20.70 8.22
C PHE A 16 0.92 -20.35 6.88
N VAL A 17 1.57 -19.52 6.05
CA VAL A 17 1.07 -19.20 4.70
C VAL A 17 0.94 -20.46 3.85
N GLU A 18 1.92 -21.34 3.91
CA GLU A 18 1.91 -22.60 3.16
C GLU A 18 0.80 -23.55 3.64
N LEU A 19 0.61 -23.67 4.96
CA LEU A 19 -0.48 -24.43 5.55
C LEU A 19 -1.86 -23.89 5.13
N ILE A 20 -2.06 -22.57 5.19
CA ILE A 20 -3.35 -21.94 4.83
C ILE A 20 -3.65 -22.18 3.34
N LYS A 21 -2.62 -22.09 2.46
CA LYS A 21 -2.75 -22.43 1.04
C LYS A 21 -3.12 -23.90 0.82
N GLN A 22 -2.50 -24.83 1.55
CA GLN A 22 -2.84 -26.26 1.47
C GLN A 22 -4.27 -26.56 1.93
N LEU A 23 -4.80 -25.79 2.86
CA LEU A 23 -6.19 -25.89 3.33
C LEU A 23 -7.20 -25.27 2.36
N GLY A 24 -6.76 -24.66 1.26
CA GLY A 24 -7.62 -24.00 0.27
C GLY A 24 -8.24 -22.70 0.76
N LEU A 25 -7.64 -22.06 1.77
CA LEU A 25 -8.09 -20.80 2.35
C LEU A 25 -7.39 -19.62 1.68
N GLU A 26 -8.11 -18.53 1.50
CA GLU A 26 -7.55 -17.31 0.91
C GLU A 26 -6.66 -16.55 1.92
N VAL A 27 -5.43 -16.22 1.49
CA VAL A 27 -4.51 -15.37 2.24
C VAL A 27 -4.56 -13.99 1.62
N THR A 28 -5.04 -13.00 2.37
CA THR A 28 -4.95 -11.59 1.98
C THR A 28 -3.76 -10.96 2.68
N GLU A 29 -2.70 -10.66 1.93
CA GLU A 29 -1.59 -9.85 2.44
C GLU A 29 -1.99 -8.39 2.37
N GLN A 30 -2.30 -7.79 3.52
CA GLN A 30 -2.39 -6.34 3.62
C GLN A 30 -1.01 -5.83 4.06
N PRO A 31 -0.30 -5.08 3.21
CA PRO A 31 0.94 -4.47 3.63
C PRO A 31 0.65 -3.53 4.80
N ASP A 32 1.35 -3.73 5.93
CA ASP A 32 1.28 -2.79 7.03
C ASP A 32 2.05 -1.53 6.65
N ILE A 33 1.32 -0.49 6.26
CA ILE A 33 1.90 0.80 5.93
C ILE A 33 1.93 1.63 7.23
N PRO A 34 3.13 2.01 7.72
CA PRO A 34 3.27 2.89 8.88
C PRO A 34 2.40 4.14 8.78
N GLU A 35 1.80 4.57 9.90
CA GLU A 35 0.96 5.77 9.93
C GLU A 35 1.72 7.04 9.52
N GLU A 36 3.03 7.10 9.75
CA GLU A 36 3.89 8.20 9.30
C GLU A 36 3.84 8.34 7.77
N HIS A 37 3.96 7.23 7.03
CA HIS A 37 3.88 7.24 5.57
C HIS A 37 2.46 7.59 5.08
N LYS A 38 1.43 7.07 5.74
CA LYS A 38 0.03 7.45 5.44
C LYS A 38 -0.22 8.94 5.68
N ALA A 39 0.33 9.51 6.74
CA ALA A 39 0.20 10.92 7.06
C ALA A 39 0.80 11.82 5.96
N ILE A 40 1.98 11.47 5.43
CA ILE A 40 2.64 12.20 4.33
C ILE A 40 1.74 12.22 3.09
N VAL A 41 1.17 11.07 2.72
CA VAL A 41 0.28 10.99 1.53
C VAL A 41 -0.98 11.82 1.76
N ARG A 42 -1.62 11.71 2.92
CA ARG A 42 -2.81 12.52 3.27
C ARG A 42 -2.52 14.01 3.23
N GLU A 43 -1.36 14.45 3.74
CA GLU A 43 -0.94 15.84 3.69
C GLU A 43 -0.74 16.32 2.24
N ARG A 44 -0.08 15.50 1.41
CA ARG A 44 0.08 15.81 -0.02
C ARG A 44 -1.28 15.93 -0.69
N MET A 45 -2.20 14.99 -0.48
CA MET A 45 -3.54 15.07 -1.07
C MET A 45 -4.26 16.35 -0.67
N LYS A 46 -4.21 16.73 0.62
CA LYS A 46 -4.81 17.97 1.12
C LYS A 46 -4.24 19.21 0.42
N LYS A 47 -2.91 19.29 0.28
CA LYS A 47 -2.26 20.40 -0.42
C LYS A 47 -2.63 20.45 -1.90
N SER A 48 -2.82 19.30 -2.57
CA SER A 48 -3.30 19.25 -3.96
C SER A 48 -4.74 19.74 -4.09
N ALA A 49 -5.61 19.37 -3.16
CA ALA A 49 -6.99 19.84 -3.15
C ALA A 49 -7.09 21.36 -2.92
N GLN A 50 -6.20 21.91 -2.08
CA GLN A 50 -6.16 23.34 -1.77
C GLN A 50 -5.50 24.18 -2.87
N ASN A 51 -4.52 23.63 -3.57
CA ASN A 51 -3.82 24.30 -4.67
C ASN A 51 -3.63 23.32 -5.85
N PRO A 52 -4.65 23.18 -6.73
CA PRO A 52 -4.58 22.30 -7.89
C PRO A 52 -3.45 22.64 -8.86
N ASP A 53 -3.10 23.94 -8.99
CA ASP A 53 -2.08 24.43 -9.93
C ASP A 53 -0.66 23.94 -9.60
N ARG A 54 -0.45 23.38 -8.41
CA ARG A 54 0.81 22.73 -8.03
C ARG A 54 1.05 21.41 -8.79
N LEU A 55 0.00 20.84 -9.38
CA LEU A 55 0.07 19.59 -10.14
C LEU A 55 0.30 19.93 -11.61
N LEU A 56 1.24 19.22 -12.22
CA LEU A 56 1.50 19.34 -13.64
C LEU A 56 0.63 18.34 -14.40
N ASP A 57 0.08 18.80 -15.52
CA ASP A 57 -0.61 17.94 -16.46
C ASP A 57 0.40 16.99 -17.10
N TRP A 58 0.15 15.69 -16.96
CA TRP A 58 1.04 14.64 -17.45
C TRP A 58 1.28 14.76 -18.97
N ASP A 59 0.26 15.09 -19.75
CA ASP A 59 0.40 15.19 -21.19
C ASP A 59 1.32 16.34 -21.63
N LYS A 60 1.55 17.33 -20.76
CA LYS A 60 2.42 18.47 -21.02
C LYS A 60 3.87 18.25 -20.62
N VAL A 61 4.15 17.29 -19.74
CA VAL A 61 5.48 17.11 -19.13
C VAL A 61 6.14 15.78 -19.45
N LYS A 62 5.38 14.80 -19.99
CA LYS A 62 5.87 13.45 -20.25
C LYS A 62 7.08 13.38 -21.19
N ASP A 63 7.15 14.27 -22.19
CA ASP A 63 8.22 14.25 -23.21
C ASP A 63 9.57 14.74 -22.64
N ASP A 64 9.51 15.60 -21.63
CA ASP A 64 10.69 16.14 -20.92
C ASP A 64 11.00 15.36 -19.63
N PHE A 65 10.11 14.46 -19.20
CA PHE A 65 10.27 13.68 -17.98
C PHE A 65 11.36 12.63 -18.13
N ARG A 66 12.38 12.70 -17.28
CA ARG A 66 13.47 11.72 -17.20
C ARG A 66 13.51 11.12 -15.80
N LEU A 67 13.62 9.79 -15.75
CA LEU A 67 13.91 9.05 -14.53
C LEU A 67 15.42 8.81 -14.53
N ASP A 68 16.13 9.69 -13.87
CA ASP A 68 17.55 9.51 -13.56
C ASP A 68 17.73 8.39 -12.52
#